data_AF-A0A9E4PTP3-F1
#
_entry.id   AF-A0A9E4PTP3-F1
#
_cell.length_a   1.000
_cell.length_b   1.000
_cell.length_c   1.000
_cell.angle_alpha   90.00
_cell.angle_beta   90.00
_cell.angle_gamma   90.00
#
_symmetry.space_group_name_H-M   'P 1'
#
loop_
_entity.id
_entity.type
_entity.pdbx_description
1 polymer ?
#
loop_
_entity_poly.entity_id
_entity_poly.type
_entity_poly.pdbx_seq_one_letter_code
_entity_poly.pdbx_strand_id
1 'polypeptide(L)' 'AIGVAGIDAMLSYVGLEDSHGNMMHTTVIAVADELAATAELVTGKVDGVPVAIIRGYSYQSTETATHWDLIRSPDKDMFR' A
#
# COMPACT_ATOMS: atom_id res chain seq x y z
N ALA A 1 -3.40 1.91 6.25
CA ALA A 1 -4.59 2.46 5.59
C ALA A 1 -5.79 1.60 5.95
N ILE A 2 -6.86 2.23 6.43
CA ILE A 2 -8.11 1.53 6.81
C ILE A 2 -9.20 1.65 5.73
N GLY A 3 -8.93 2.37 4.65
CA GLY A 3 -9.81 2.57 3.51
C GLY A 3 -9.00 3.02 2.29
N VAL A 4 -9.44 2.62 1.10
CA VAL A 4 -8.79 2.93 -0.18
C VAL A 4 -9.84 2.88 -1.30
N ALA A 5 -9.70 3.74 -2.32
CA ALA A 5 -10.59 3.79 -3.47
C ALA A 5 -9.81 4.28 -4.70
N GLY A 6 -10.11 3.75 -5.89
CA GLY A 6 -9.51 4.18 -7.16
C GLY A 6 -8.04 3.82 -7.37
N ILE A 7 -7.39 3.19 -6.38
CA ILE A 7 -5.96 2.82 -6.37
C ILE A 7 -5.84 1.39 -5.86
N ASP A 8 -4.99 0.58 -6.48
CA ASP A 8 -4.64 -0.75 -5.97
C ASP A 8 -3.89 -0.61 -4.64
N ALA A 9 -4.37 -1.30 -3.61
CA ALA A 9 -3.78 -1.23 -2.27
C ALA A 9 -2.40 -1.88 -2.21
N MET A 10 -2.11 -2.77 -3.16
CA MET A 10 -0.92 -3.61 -3.21
C MET A 10 -0.16 -3.42 -4.53
N LEU A 11 1.17 -3.44 -4.46
CA LEU A 11 2.04 -3.50 -5.64
C LEU A 11 2.81 -4.81 -5.63
N SER A 12 2.53 -5.68 -6.61
CA SER A 12 3.22 -6.95 -6.74
C SER A 12 4.45 -6.81 -7.64
N TYR A 13 5.60 -7.22 -7.12
CA TYR A 13 6.81 -7.48 -7.92
C TYR A 13 6.93 -8.95 -8.30
N VAL A 14 6.00 -9.81 -7.88
CA VAL A 14 6.06 -11.25 -8.17
C VAL A 14 6.02 -11.46 -9.68
N GLY A 15 7.01 -12.20 -10.19
CA GLY A 15 7.17 -12.46 -11.63
C GLY A 15 7.94 -11.39 -12.40
N LEU A 16 8.45 -10.35 -11.73
CA LEU A 16 9.38 -9.37 -12.32
C LEU A 16 10.83 -9.75 -12.05
N GLU A 17 11.73 -9.36 -12.95
CA GLU A 17 13.18 -9.43 -12.73
C GLU A 17 13.67 -8.20 -11.96
N ASP A 18 14.57 -8.41 -11.00
CA ASP A 18 15.28 -7.33 -10.31
C ASP A 18 16.41 -6.74 -11.18
N SER A 19 17.13 -5.74 -10.65
CA SER A 19 18.25 -5.09 -11.36
C SER A 19 19.45 -5.99 -11.62
N HIS A 20 19.47 -7.21 -11.10
CA HIS A 20 20.52 -8.21 -11.29
C HIS A 20 20.03 -9.41 -12.13
N GLY A 21 18.80 -9.37 -12.65
CA GLY A 21 18.20 -10.44 -13.45
C GLY A 21 17.64 -11.60 -12.63
N ASN A 22 17.43 -11.44 -11.32
CA ASN A 22 16.79 -12.47 -10.50
C ASN A 22 15.27 -12.30 -10.50
N MET A 23 14.55 -13.42 -10.61
CA MET A 23 13.10 -13.43 -10.51
C MET A 23 12.63 -13.17 -9.07
N MET A 24 11.72 -12.22 -8.92
CA MET A 24 11.06 -11.90 -7.66
C MET A 24 9.89 -12.85 -7.43
N HIS A 25 9.88 -13.55 -6.29
CA HIS A 25 8.89 -14.61 -6.02
C HIS A 25 7.80 -14.26 -4.99
N THR A 26 8.07 -13.35 -4.06
CA THR A 26 7.16 -13.12 -2.91
C THR A 26 6.89 -11.66 -2.59
N THR A 27 7.53 -10.74 -3.30
CA THR A 27 7.54 -9.34 -2.91
C THR A 27 6.25 -8.66 -3.36
N VAL A 28 5.42 -8.31 -2.38
CA VAL A 28 4.22 -7.50 -2.56
C VAL A 28 4.26 -6.39 -1.52
N ILE A 29 4.10 -5.15 -1.97
CA ILE A 29 4.20 -3.94 -1.17
C ILE A 29 2.81 -3.42 -0.86
N ALA A 30 2.53 -3.10 0.40
CA ALA A 30 1.30 -2.45 0.85
C ALA A 30 1.35 -0.94 0.58
N VAL A 31 1.27 -0.53 -0.69
CA VAL A 31 1.45 0.86 -1.11
C VAL A 31 0.45 1.82 -0.47
N ALA A 32 -0.77 1.36 -0.17
CA ALA A 32 -1.74 2.17 0.56
C ALA A 32 -1.27 2.53 1.98
N ASP A 33 -0.58 1.61 2.66
CA ASP A 33 0.00 1.85 3.99
C ASP A 33 1.17 2.83 3.92
N GLU A 34 2.05 2.69 2.92
CA GLU A 34 3.17 3.61 2.71
C GLU A 34 2.69 5.04 2.44
N LEU A 35 1.66 5.21 1.62
CA LEU A 35 1.05 6.53 1.36
C LEU A 35 0.40 7.11 2.61
N ALA A 36 -0.33 6.28 3.38
CA ALA A 36 -0.95 6.72 4.63
C ALA A 36 0.10 7.11 5.68
N ALA A 37 1.18 6.34 5.81
CA ALA A 37 2.29 6.65 6.70
C ALA A 37 3.03 7.93 6.28
N THR A 38 3.21 8.13 4.96
CA THR A 38 3.81 9.35 4.42
C THR A 38 2.94 10.58 4.71
N ALA A 39 1.62 10.46 4.56
CA ALA A 39 0.69 11.54 4.88
C ALA A 39 0.78 11.98 6.35
N GLU A 40 0.99 11.03 7.27
CA GLU A 40 1.12 11.33 8.70
C GLU A 40 2.27 12.30 9.01
N LEU A 41 3.36 12.27 8.23
CA LEU A 41 4.52 13.15 8.41
C LEU A 41 4.17 14.64 8.28
N VAL A 42 3.11 14.98 7.52
CA VAL A 42 2.68 16.37 7.30
C VAL A 42 1.35 16.71 7.98
N THR A 43 0.51 15.73 8.27
CA THR A 43 -0.72 15.96 9.03
C THR A 43 -0.44 16.10 10.53
N GLY A 44 0.58 15.41 11.03
CA GLY A 44 0.86 15.30 12.46
C GLY A 44 -0.25 14.59 13.22
N LYS A 45 0.01 14.19 14.47
CA LYS A 45 -1.02 13.56 15.33
C LYS A 45 -1.90 14.56 16.08
N VAL A 46 -1.41 15.78 16.28
CA VAL A 46 -2.04 16.79 17.15
C VAL A 46 -2.11 18.17 16.50
N ASP A 47 -1.65 18.31 15.26
CA ASP A 47 -1.47 19.61 14.61
C ASP A 47 -2.77 20.15 13.97
N GLY A 48 -3.86 19.37 14.05
CA GLY A 48 -5.17 19.77 13.53
C GLY A 48 -5.24 19.82 12.00
N VAL A 49 -4.33 19.14 11.29
CA VAL A 49 -4.28 19.08 9.82
C VAL A 49 -4.85 17.73 9.36
N PRO A 50 -6.11 17.64 8.89
CA PRO A 50 -6.76 16.35 8.67
C PRO A 50 -6.53 15.73 7.28
N VAL A 51 -5.92 16.48 6.34
CA VAL A 51 -5.81 16.06 4.93
C VAL A 51 -4.43 16.39 4.40
N ALA A 52 -3.84 15.44 3.68
CA ALA A 52 -2.63 15.62 2.89
C ALA A 52 -2.91 15.29 1.41
N ILE A 53 -2.20 15.97 0.50
CA ILE A 53 -2.23 15.68 -0.93
C ILE A 53 -0.85 15.17 -1.35
N ILE A 54 -0.81 13.95 -1.86
CA ILE A 54 0.40 13.36 -2.46
C ILE A 54 0.30 13.52 -3.98
N ARG A 55 1.36 14.03 -4.61
CA ARG A 55 1.43 14.26 -6.07
C ARG A 55 2.70 13.68 -6.64
N GLY A 56 2.62 13.14 -7.85
CA GLY A 56 3.78 12.59 -8.59
C GLY A 56 4.09 11.12 -8.30
N TYR A 57 3.35 10.49 -7.38
CA TYR A 57 3.41 9.04 -7.19
C TYR A 57 2.69 8.33 -8.35
N SER A 58 3.37 7.38 -8.99
CA SER A 58 2.76 6.51 -10.00
C SER A 58 2.08 5.34 -9.29
N TYR A 59 0.79 5.15 -9.56
CA TYR A 59 0.00 4.10 -8.94
C TYR A 59 -0.86 3.39 -9.99
N GLN A 60 -1.23 2.15 -9.70
CA GLN A 60 -2.17 1.40 -10.52
C GLN A 60 -3.60 1.77 -10.11
N SER A 61 -4.39 2.28 -11.06
CA SER A 61 -5.80 2.57 -10.83
C SER A 61 -6.62 1.29 -10.87
N THR A 62 -7.63 1.16 -10.01
CA THR A 62 -8.59 0.06 -10.04
C THR A 62 -9.96 0.48 -9.49
N GLU A 63 -11.02 -0.01 -10.12
CA GLU A 63 -12.41 0.20 -9.70
C GLU A 63 -12.81 -0.71 -8.52
N THR A 64 -12.06 -1.79 -8.29
CA THR A 64 -12.33 -2.77 -7.24
C THR A 64 -11.45 -2.58 -6.01
N ALA A 65 -10.91 -1.38 -5.83
CA ALA A 65 -10.02 -1.04 -4.72
C ALA A 65 -10.68 -1.37 -3.38
N THR A 66 -9.97 -2.08 -2.51
CA THR A 66 -10.49 -2.48 -1.20
C THR A 66 -9.37 -2.59 -0.16
N HIS A 67 -9.65 -2.16 1.07
CA HIS A 67 -8.71 -2.33 2.19
C HIS A 67 -8.58 -3.80 2.62
N TRP A 68 -9.53 -4.66 2.23
CA TRP A 68 -9.48 -6.09 2.55
C TRP A 68 -8.24 -6.77 1.99
N ASP A 69 -7.65 -6.25 0.91
CA ASP A 69 -6.42 -6.78 0.32
C ASP A 69 -5.19 -6.61 1.23
N LEU A 70 -5.24 -5.66 2.18
CA LEU A 70 -4.21 -5.43 3.19
C LEU A 70 -4.35 -6.38 4.39
N ILE A 71 -5.54 -6.96 4.58
CA ILE A 71 -5.84 -7.78 5.75
C ILE A 71 -5.46 -9.23 5.48
N ARG A 72 -4.56 -9.76 6.32
CA ARG A 72 -4.17 -11.17 6.24
C ARG A 72 -5.36 -12.06 6.62
N SER A 73 -5.61 -13.09 5.81
CA SER A 73 -6.65 -14.07 6.12
C SER A 73 -6.29 -14.85 7.40
N PRO A 74 -7.28 -15.25 8.22
CA PRO A 74 -7.02 -15.91 9.50
C PRO A 74 -6.15 -17.17 9.41
N ASP A 75 -6.27 -17.94 8.32
CA ASP A 75 -5.48 -19.14 8.05
C ASP A 75 -4.01 -18.85 7.77
N LYS A 76 -3.66 -17.61 7.40
CA LYS A 76 -2.29 -17.17 7.12
C LYS A 76 -1.69 -16.37 8.27
N ASP A 77 -2.48 -15.99 9.27
CA ASP A 77 -2.06 -15.11 10.35
C ASP A 77 -1.53 -15.88 11.55
N MET A 78 -0.23 -16.21 11.53
CA MET A 78 0.43 -17.06 12.53
C MET A 78 0.61 -16.42 13.92
N PHE A 79 0.33 -15.12 14.06
CA PHE A 79 0.61 -14.34 15.27
C PHE A 79 -0.64 -13.76 15.94
N ARG A 80 -1.83 -14.18 15.50
CA ARG A 80 -3.11 -13.69 15.99
C ARG A 80 -3.58 -14.40 17.25
#